data_AF-A0A1L8R4A1-F1
#
_entry.id   AF-A0A1L8R4A1-F1
#
_cell.length_a   1.000
_cell.length_b   1.000
_cell.length_c   1.000
_cell.angle_alpha   90.00
_cell.angle_beta   90.00
_cell.angle_gamma   90.00
#
_symmetry.space_group_name_H-M   'P 1'
#
loop_
_entity.id
_entity.type
_entity.pdbx_description
1 polymer ?
#
loop_
_entity_poly.entity_id
_entity_poly.type
_entity_poly.pdbx_seq_one_letter_code
_entity_poly.pdbx_strand_id
1 'polypeptide(L)'
;MKKYRPYLISLVIFAGAIIFGISQNNLSFITLSDTLFMLGLPFLIVGSLLWIFSSGFFDTFQRSMHESLGRKQKKKANYTPFSQVGAGVYPFWLKIAGVLLLLALIFFAISNI
;
A
#
# COMPACT_ATOMS: atom_id res chain seq x y z
N MET A 1 6.75 6.11 -18.97
CA MET A 1 6.53 4.68 -18.62
C MET A 1 6.46 4.36 -17.11
N LYS A 2 6.85 5.25 -16.16
CA LYS A 2 6.79 4.95 -14.70
C LYS A 2 5.37 4.91 -14.09
N LYS A 3 4.38 5.53 -14.74
CA LYS A 3 2.99 5.69 -14.23
C LYS A 3 2.15 4.40 -14.23
N TYR A 4 2.51 3.41 -15.06
CA TYR A 4 1.74 2.16 -15.23
C TYR A 4 2.23 0.98 -14.39
N ARG A 5 3.39 1.10 -13.74
CA ARG A 5 3.98 0.07 -12.88
C ARG A 5 3.03 -0.48 -11.81
N PRO A 6 2.24 0.33 -11.08
CA PRO A 6 1.33 -0.23 -10.06
C PRO A 6 0.24 -1.12 -10.69
N TYR A 7 -0.25 -0.78 -11.88
CA TYR A 7 -1.26 -1.58 -12.58
C TYR A 7 -0.69 -2.90 -13.13
N LEU A 8 0.56 -2.90 -13.58
CA LEU A 8 1.24 -4.14 -13.98
C LEU A 8 1.41 -5.09 -12.80
N ILE A 9 1.76 -4.57 -11.62
CA ILE A 9 1.91 -5.37 -10.41
C ILE A 9 0.56 -5.93 -9.96
N SER A 10 -0.51 -5.12 -9.97
CA SER A 10 -1.84 -5.65 -9.65
C SER A 10 -2.30 -6.73 -10.63
N LEU A 11 -1.93 -6.62 -11.91
CA LEU A 11 -2.24 -7.64 -12.92
C LEU A 11 -1.48 -8.94 -12.67
N VAL A 12 -0.19 -8.85 -12.30
CA VAL A 12 0.60 -10.04 -11.91
C VAL A 12 0.03 -10.72 -10.67
N ILE A 13 -0.36 -9.94 -9.65
CA ILE A 13 -1.00 -10.47 -8.44
C ILE A 13 -2.34 -11.15 -8.78
N PHE A 14 -3.13 -10.54 -9.65
CA PHE A 14 -4.39 -11.10 -10.10
C PHE A 14 -4.21 -12.42 -10.86
N ALA A 15 -3.26 -12.46 -11.81
CA ALA A 15 -2.91 -13.69 -12.52
C ALA A 15 -2.43 -14.79 -11.56
N GLY A 16 -1.62 -14.43 -10.56
CA GLY A 16 -1.20 -15.34 -9.50
C GLY A 16 -2.37 -15.89 -8.68
N ALA A 17 -3.36 -15.05 -8.33
CA ALA A 17 -4.56 -15.48 -7.63
C ALA A 17 -5.41 -16.46 -8.46
N ILE A 18 -5.52 -16.26 -9.77
CA ILE A 18 -6.20 -17.21 -10.67
C ILE A 18 -5.46 -18.55 -10.71
N ILE A 19 -4.14 -18.55 -10.90
CA ILE A 19 -3.33 -19.78 -10.94
C ILE A 19 -3.45 -20.55 -9.63
N PHE A 20 -3.42 -19.83 -8.50
CA PHE A 20 -3.62 -20.43 -7.18
C PHE A 20 -5.03 -21.01 -7.02
N GLY A 21 -6.07 -20.31 -7.50
CA GLY A 21 -7.44 -20.81 -7.51
C GLY A 21 -7.63 -22.06 -8.36
N ILE A 22 -6.97 -22.13 -9.53
CA ILE A 22 -6.94 -23.32 -10.39
C ILE A 22 -6.28 -24.50 -9.66
N SER A 23 -5.14 -24.26 -9.00
CA SER A 23 -4.43 -25.30 -8.25
C SER A 23 -5.25 -25.90 -7.11
N GLN A 24 -6.18 -25.12 -6.53
CA GLN A 24 -7.06 -25.58 -5.46
C GLN A 24 -8.38 -26.19 -5.97
N ASN A 25 -8.61 -26.27 -7.29
CA ASN A 25 -9.86 -26.73 -7.93
C ASN A 25 -11.13 -26.03 -7.40
N ASN A 26 -10.98 -24.85 -6.79
CA ASN A 26 -12.07 -24.10 -6.15
C ASN A 26 -12.14 -22.69 -6.74
N LEU A 27 -12.39 -22.64 -8.04
CA LEU A 27 -12.62 -21.41 -8.79
C LEU A 27 -14.09 -21.02 -8.67
N SER A 28 -14.44 -20.39 -7.55
CA SER A 28 -15.70 -19.68 -7.36
C SER A 28 -15.44 -18.18 -7.36
N PHE A 29 -16.44 -17.39 -7.78
CA PHE A 29 -16.36 -15.93 -7.72
C PHE A 29 -16.15 -15.44 -6.27
N ILE A 30 -16.67 -16.16 -5.27
CA ILE A 30 -16.50 -15.89 -3.84
C ILE A 30 -15.04 -16.11 -3.43
N THR A 31 -14.47 -17.28 -3.73
CA THR A 31 -13.10 -17.62 -3.32
C THR A 31 -12.07 -16.73 -4.01
N LEU A 32 -12.35 -16.31 -5.25
CA LEU A 32 -11.53 -15.35 -5.97
C LEU A 32 -11.59 -13.97 -5.29
N SER A 33 -12.79 -13.49 -4.94
CA SER A 33 -12.97 -12.24 -4.19
C SER A 33 -12.20 -12.26 -2.87
N ASP A 34 -12.37 -13.31 -2.05
CA ASP A 34 -11.73 -13.42 -0.73
C ASP A 34 -10.20 -13.44 -0.84
N THR A 35 -9.67 -14.15 -1.84
CA THR A 35 -8.23 -14.21 -2.09
C THR A 35 -7.68 -12.84 -2.51
N LEU A 36 -8.36 -12.14 -3.42
CA LEU A 36 -7.96 -10.79 -3.83
C LEU A 36 -8.04 -9.80 -2.66
N PHE A 37 -9.07 -9.92 -1.81
CA PHE A 37 -9.24 -9.09 -0.63
C PHE A 37 -8.09 -9.32 0.37
N MET A 38 -7.80 -10.58 0.70
CA MET A 38 -6.67 -10.94 1.58
C MET A 38 -5.33 -10.46 1.03
N LEU A 39 -5.10 -10.58 -0.27
CA LEU A 39 -3.88 -10.09 -0.92
C LEU A 39 -3.81 -8.57 -0.96
N GLY A 40 -4.95 -7.86 -1.05
CA GLY A 40 -5.01 -6.39 -1.05
C GLY A 40 -4.74 -5.75 0.31
N LEU A 41 -5.11 -6.40 1.41
CA LEU A 41 -4.94 -5.90 2.79
C LEU A 41 -3.50 -5.47 3.14
N PRO A 42 -2.44 -6.27 2.93
CA PRO A 42 -1.08 -5.84 3.26
C PRO A 42 -0.66 -4.59 2.48
N PHE A 43 -1.07 -4.45 1.22
CA PHE A 43 -0.81 -3.24 0.44
C PHE A 43 -1.57 -2.04 0.97
N LEU A 44 -2.80 -2.24 1.45
CA LEU A 44 -3.60 -1.19 2.07
C LEU A 44 -2.97 -0.73 3.39
N ILE A 45 -2.53 -1.66 4.24
CA ILE A 45 -1.88 -1.37 5.51
C ILE A 45 -0.60 -0.55 5.25
N VAL A 46 0.29 -1.03 4.38
CA VAL A 46 1.54 -0.32 4.06
C VAL A 46 1.26 1.02 3.39
N GLY A 47 0.33 1.08 2.44
CA GLY A 47 -0.03 2.31 1.75
C GLY A 47 -0.62 3.38 2.69
N SER A 48 -1.48 2.97 3.62
CA SER A 48 -2.10 3.86 4.61
C SER A 48 -1.08 4.34 5.64
N LEU A 49 -0.19 3.46 6.10
CA LEU A 49 0.93 3.84 6.97
C LEU A 49 1.83 4.87 6.27
N LEU A 50 2.25 4.60 5.04
CA LEU A 50 3.08 5.52 4.26
C LEU A 50 2.38 6.86 3.99
N TRP A 51 1.06 6.84 3.82
CA TRP A 51 0.26 8.05 3.68
C TRP A 51 0.27 8.89 4.96
N ILE A 52 0.08 8.25 6.12
CA ILE A 52 0.21 8.90 7.43
C ILE A 52 1.65 9.43 7.64
N PHE A 53 2.67 8.65 7.28
CA PHE A 53 4.08 9.07 7.33
C PHE A 53 4.34 10.30 6.43
N SER A 54 3.73 10.34 5.24
CA SER A 54 3.85 11.44 4.28
C SER A 54 3.10 12.71 4.70
N SER A 55 2.16 12.63 5.65
CA SER A 55 1.34 13.78 6.08
C SER A 55 2.12 14.86 6.85
N GLY A 56 3.36 14.58 7.26
CA GLY A 56 4.18 15.48 8.08
C GLY A 56 4.02 15.26 9.60
N PHE A 57 3.21 14.29 10.02
CA PHE A 57 3.15 13.83 11.42
C PHE A 57 4.55 13.46 11.93
N PHE A 58 5.29 12.64 11.19
CA PHE A 58 6.63 12.21 11.60
C PHE A 58 7.69 13.30 11.51
N ASP A 59 7.54 14.29 10.63
CA ASP A 59 8.43 15.46 10.60
C ASP A 59 8.27 16.30 11.87
N THR A 60 7.05 16.38 12.41
CA THR A 60 6.76 17.08 13.67
C THR A 60 7.31 16.31 14.87
N PHE A 61 7.19 14.97 14.88
CA PHE A 61 7.84 14.12 15.88
C PHE A 61 9.36 14.21 15.82
N GLN A 62 9.94 14.20 14.62
CA GLN A 62 11.38 14.30 14.44
C GLN A 62 11.91 15.68 14.86
N ARG A 63 11.16 16.76 14.57
CA ARG A 63 11.46 18.11 15.06
C ARG A 63 11.36 18.20 16.58
N SER A 64 10.28 17.67 17.18
CA SER A 64 10.10 17.62 18.64
C SER A 64 11.20 16.82 19.34
N MET A 65 11.57 15.66 18.78
CA MET A 65 12.63 14.81 19.30
C MET A 65 14.02 15.46 19.11
N HIS A 66 14.25 16.17 18.00
CA HIS A 66 15.47 16.93 17.80
C HIS A 66 15.56 18.16 18.70
N GLU A 67 14.46 18.86 18.99
CA GLU A 67 14.44 19.98 19.96
C GLU A 67 14.68 19.48 21.40
N SER A 68 14.17 18.28 21.74
CA SER A 68 14.38 17.62 23.05
C SER A 68 15.81 17.07 23.23
N LEU A 69 16.36 16.39 22.21
CA LEU A 69 17.70 15.79 22.25
C LEU A 69 18.82 16.78 21.83
N GLY A 70 18.46 17.83 21.08
CA GLY A 70 19.37 18.77 20.41
C GLY A 70 19.94 19.88 21.29
N ARG A 71 19.58 19.97 22.58
CA ARG A 71 20.35 20.80 23.54
C ARG A 71 21.84 20.40 23.60
N LYS A 72 22.24 19.23 23.07
CA LYS A 72 23.63 18.74 23.09
C LYS A 72 24.36 18.69 21.73
N GLN A 73 23.73 18.88 20.57
CA GLN A 73 24.41 18.70 19.27
C GLN A 73 24.44 19.98 18.41
N LYS A 74 25.56 20.71 18.47
CA LYS A 74 25.87 21.94 17.71
C LYS A 74 26.15 21.74 16.19
N LYS A 75 25.83 20.60 15.58
CA LYS A 75 26.10 20.38 14.15
C LYS A 75 24.78 20.10 13.41
N LYS A 76 24.41 21.04 12.53
CA LYS A 76 23.32 20.90 11.55
C LYS A 76 23.63 19.71 10.64
N ALA A 77 23.18 18.52 11.03
CA ALA A 77 23.16 17.37 10.13
C ALA A 77 22.14 17.69 9.02
N ASN A 78 22.50 17.45 7.76
CA ASN A 78 21.62 17.63 6.61
C ASN A 78 20.31 16.87 6.85
N TYR A 79 19.25 17.62 7.14
CA TYR A 79 17.95 17.10 7.53
C TYR A 79 17.18 16.76 6.27
N THR A 80 17.10 15.48 5.94
CA THR A 80 16.17 14.99 4.91
C THR A 80 14.88 14.61 5.61
N PRO A 81 13.76 15.35 5.43
CA PRO A 81 12.50 15.04 6.08
C PRO A 81 11.96 13.70 5.59
N PHE A 82 11.46 12.87 6.50
CA PHE A 82 10.85 11.57 6.13
C PHE A 82 9.62 11.76 5.23
N SER A 83 8.95 12.90 5.29
CA SER A 83 7.88 13.24 4.34
C SER A 83 8.33 13.22 2.87
N GLN A 84 9.58 13.56 2.55
CA GLN A 84 10.11 13.47 1.18
C GLN A 84 10.28 12.03 0.71
N VAL A 85 10.58 11.09 1.62
CA VAL A 85 10.73 9.66 1.29
C VAL A 85 9.35 9.00 1.13
N GLY A 86 8.37 9.40 1.93
CA GLY A 86 6.99 8.88 1.89
C GLY A 86 6.13 9.41 0.74
N ALA A 87 6.28 10.70 0.38
CA ALA A 87 5.39 11.41 -0.55
C ALA A 87 5.30 10.80 -1.96
N GLY A 88 6.40 10.23 -2.45
CA GLY A 88 6.41 9.57 -3.76
C GLY A 88 5.92 8.13 -3.75
N VAL A 89 5.94 7.47 -2.59
CA VAL A 89 5.79 6.01 -2.47
C VAL A 89 4.40 5.61 -2.00
N TYR A 90 3.78 6.36 -1.09
CA TYR A 90 2.43 6.03 -0.60
C TYR A 90 1.35 5.89 -1.71
N PRO A 91 1.28 6.75 -2.77
CA PRO A 91 0.22 6.63 -3.76
C PRO A 91 0.45 5.43 -4.68
N PHE A 92 1.66 4.88 -4.74
CA PHE A 92 1.94 3.65 -5.47
C PHE A 92 1.30 2.44 -4.79
N TRP A 93 1.49 2.30 -3.47
CA TRP A 93 0.92 1.21 -2.67
C TRP A 93 -0.61 1.32 -2.56
N LEU A 94 -1.14 2.52 -2.32
CA LEU A 94 -2.59 2.73 -2.27
C LEU A 94 -3.30 2.44 -3.59
N LYS A 95 -2.67 2.74 -4.74
CA LYS A 95 -3.25 2.40 -6.05
C LYS A 95 -3.34 0.89 -6.27
N ILE A 96 -2.31 0.14 -5.87
CA ILE A 96 -2.33 -1.34 -5.97
C ILE A 96 -3.46 -1.90 -5.09
N ALA A 97 -3.51 -1.47 -3.83
CA ALA A 97 -4.54 -1.89 -2.89
C ALA A 97 -5.96 -1.53 -3.39
N GLY A 98 -6.14 -0.30 -3.87
CA GLY A 98 -7.41 0.16 -4.40
C GLY A 98 -7.91 -0.67 -5.56
N VAL A 99 -7.05 -0.99 -6.54
CA VAL A 99 -7.43 -1.83 -7.68
C VAL A 99 -7.80 -3.24 -7.24
N LEU A 100 -7.01 -3.87 -6.37
CA LEU A 100 -7.27 -5.22 -5.86
C LEU A 100 -8.60 -5.30 -5.10
N LEU A 101 -8.87 -4.33 -4.24
CA LEU A 101 -10.10 -4.29 -3.43
C LEU A 101 -11.34 -3.98 -4.26
N LEU A 102 -11.24 -3.06 -5.21
CA LEU A 102 -12.36 -2.73 -6.10
C LEU A 102 -12.73 -3.95 -6.95
N LEU A 103 -11.72 -4.69 -7.43
CA LEU A 103 -11.92 -5.92 -8.19
C LEU A 103 -12.50 -7.04 -7.31
N ALA A 104 -12.05 -7.18 -6.05
CA ALA A 104 -12.66 -8.10 -5.09
C ALA A 104 -14.15 -7.80 -4.86
N LEU A 105 -14.50 -6.54 -4.62
CA LEU A 105 -15.89 -6.11 -4.42
C LEU A 105 -16.77 -6.38 -5.65
N ILE A 106 -16.25 -6.19 -6.86
CA ILE A 106 -16.96 -6.52 -8.10
C ILE A 106 -17.24 -8.02 -8.17
N PHE A 107 -16.25 -8.88 -7.89
CA PHE A 107 -16.45 -10.33 -7.90
C PHE A 107 -17.42 -10.79 -6.82
N PHE A 108 -17.37 -10.20 -5.63
CA PHE A 108 -18.32 -10.47 -4.57
C PHE A 108 -19.76 -10.08 -4.97
N ALA A 109 -19.94 -8.91 -5.58
CA ALA A 109 -21.24 -8.42 -6.02
C ALA A 109 -21.84 -9.31 -7.13
N ILE A 110 -21.03 -9.71 -8.12
CA ILE A 110 -21.45 -10.63 -9.19
C ILE A 110 -21.84 -11.99 -8.61
N SER A 111 -21.13 -12.46 -7.58
CA SER A 111 -21.45 -13.74 -6.96
C SER A 111 -22.77 -13.76 -6.18
N ASN A 112 -23.26 -12.60 -5.74
CA ASN A 112 -24.48 -12.49 -4.93
C ASN A 112 -25.71 -12.05 -5.74
N ILE A 113 -25.56 -11.96 -7.08
CA ILE A 113 -26.63 -11.75 -8.06
C ILE A 113 -27.03 -13.11 -8.63
#